data_AF-A0A8H7I6G0-F1
#
_entry.id   AF-A0A8H7I6G0-F1
#
_cell.length_a   1.000
_cell.length_b   1.000
_cell.length_c   1.000
_cell.angle_alpha   90.00
_cell.angle_beta   90.00
_cell.angle_gamma   90.00
#
_symmetry.space_group_name_H-M   'P 1'
#
loop_
_entity.id
_entity.type
_entity.pdbx_description
1 polymer ?
#
loop_
_entity_poly.entity_id
_entity_poly.type
_entity_poly.pdbx_seq_one_letter_code
_entity_poly.pdbx_strand_id
1 'polypeptide(L)'
;MSKGIEITFEFNSPPQSSIPPRQSYEFLIATDSQVLSNSSDYYKSLRGALSQAKARTGEDLTKYRDLAAEFEKHKIVEVKTSSDDEDEDTEE
;
A
#
# COMPACT_ATOMS: atom_id res chain seq x y z
N MET A 1 1.82 17.15 25.01
CA MET A 1 0.92 16.80 23.90
C MET A 1 1.81 16.77 22.67
N SER A 2 2.32 15.59 22.32
CA SER A 2 3.16 15.43 21.13
C SER A 2 2.35 15.83 19.90
N LYS A 3 2.88 16.72 19.06
CA LYS A 3 2.25 17.03 17.78
C LYS A 3 2.79 16.07 16.73
N GLY A 4 1.90 15.49 15.94
CA GLY A 4 2.24 14.57 14.87
C GLY A 4 1.37 14.78 13.64
N ILE A 5 1.78 14.19 12.52
CA ILE A 5 0.93 14.02 11.34
C ILE A 5 0.40 12.59 11.37
N GLU A 6 -0.91 12.45 11.34
CA GLU A 6 -1.56 11.16 11.09
C GLU A 6 -1.89 11.03 9.60
N ILE A 7 -1.50 9.90 9.01
CA ILE A 7 -1.83 9.55 7.63
C ILE A 7 -2.64 8.26 7.67
N THR A 8 -3.91 8.36 7.30
CA THR A 8 -4.80 7.21 7.13
C THR A 8 -5.13 7.03 5.65
N PHE A 9 -5.09 5.79 5.18
CA PHE A 9 -5.56 5.43 3.85
C PHE A 9 -6.30 4.10 3.88
N GLU A 10 -7.20 3.95 2.90
CA GLU A 10 -8.01 2.77 2.72
C GLU A 10 -7.77 2.19 1.32
N PHE A 11 -7.68 0.86 1.26
CA PHE A 11 -7.43 0.07 0.07
C PHE A 11 -8.59 -0.88 -0.20
N ASN A 12 -8.94 -1.02 -1.47
CA ASN A 12 -9.90 -2.02 -1.95
C ASN A 12 -9.18 -3.33 -2.28
N SER A 13 -8.55 -3.93 -1.27
CA SER A 13 -7.73 -5.14 -1.45
C SER A 13 -8.55 -6.31 -2.00
N PRO A 14 -7.97 -7.15 -2.89
CA PRO A 14 -8.58 -8.40 -3.30
C PRO A 14 -8.92 -9.29 -2.10
N PRO A 15 -9.90 -10.20 -2.23
CA PRO A 15 -10.20 -11.20 -1.21
C PRO A 15 -8.92 -11.98 -0.84
N GLN A 16 -8.68 -12.22 0.46
CA GLN A 16 -7.50 -12.93 1.00
C GLN A 16 -6.15 -12.20 0.90
N SER A 17 -6.14 -10.90 0.61
CA SER A 17 -4.94 -10.06 0.73
C SER A 17 -4.37 -10.06 2.16
N SER A 18 -3.04 -10.19 2.28
CA SER A 18 -2.32 -10.02 3.55
C SER A 18 -2.20 -8.56 3.99
N ILE A 19 -2.58 -7.61 3.12
CA ILE A 19 -2.56 -6.17 3.39
C ILE A 19 -3.92 -5.76 4.00
N PRO A 20 -3.94 -5.15 5.20
CA PRO A 20 -5.17 -4.69 5.82
C PRO A 20 -5.80 -3.55 4.99
N PRO A 21 -7.14 -3.51 4.89
CA PRO A 21 -7.87 -2.56 4.05
C PRO A 21 -7.79 -1.13 4.56
N ARG A 22 -7.45 -0.91 5.83
CA ARG A 22 -7.21 0.41 6.40
C ARG A 22 -5.91 0.41 7.16
N GLN A 23 -5.09 1.42 6.92
CA GLN A 23 -3.82 1.62 7.61
C GLN A 23 -3.74 3.06 8.10
N SER A 24 -3.19 3.24 9.30
CA SER A 24 -2.90 4.55 9.86
C SER A 24 -1.46 4.58 10.37
N TYR A 25 -0.78 5.67 10.09
CA TYR A 25 0.59 5.93 10.54
C TYR A 25 0.65 7.28 11.21
N GLU A 26 1.36 7.33 12.33
CA GLU A 26 1.66 8.58 13.02
C GLU A 26 3.14 8.93 12.82
N PHE A 27 3.40 10.14 12.35
CA PHE A 27 4.74 10.69 12.19
C PHE A 27 4.91 11.86 13.14
N LEU A 28 5.71 11.66 14.18
CA LEU A 28 5.92 12.66 15.21
C LEU A 28 6.70 13.86 14.68
N ILE A 29 6.26 15.05 15.09
CA ILE A 29 6.99 16.30 14.88
C ILE A 29 7.67 16.63 16.22
N ALA A 30 8.95 16.97 16.19
CA ALA A 30 9.63 17.48 17.36
C ALA A 30 8.95 18.80 17.78
N THR A 31 8.17 18.74 18.86
CA THR A 31 7.48 19.92 19.43
C THR A 31 7.72 20.13 20.91
N ASP A 32 8.22 19.10 21.60
CA ASP A 32 8.25 19.06 23.07
C ASP A 32 9.63 19.40 23.67
N SER A 33 10.59 19.84 22.85
CA SER A 33 11.83 20.35 23.41
C SER A 33 11.65 21.82 23.83
N GLN A 34 12.03 22.13 25.07
CA GLN A 34 12.39 23.48 25.53
C GLN A 34 13.48 24.16 24.64
N VAL A 35 13.90 23.50 23.55
CA VAL A 35 14.92 23.88 22.57
C VAL A 35 14.28 24.49 21.30
N LEU A 36 12.97 24.35 21.09
CA LEU A 36 12.25 24.94 19.94
C LEU A 36 11.83 26.39 20.21
N SER A 37 12.80 27.25 20.51
CA SER A 37 12.58 28.71 20.41
C SER A 37 12.55 29.20 18.96
N ASN A 38 12.87 28.33 17.98
CA ASN A 38 13.07 28.72 16.58
C ASN A 38 12.17 27.93 15.61
N SER A 39 11.35 28.66 14.86
CA SER A 39 10.41 28.13 13.86
C SER A 39 11.10 27.29 12.78
N SER A 40 12.38 27.53 12.51
CA SER A 40 13.20 26.74 11.58
C SER A 40 13.18 25.24 11.89
N ASP A 41 13.40 24.86 13.16
CA ASP A 41 13.59 23.45 13.50
C ASP A 41 12.26 22.68 13.54
N TYR A 42 11.17 23.38 13.85
CA TYR A 42 9.82 22.86 13.64
C TYR A 42 9.58 22.52 12.17
N TYR A 43 9.86 23.45 11.24
CA TYR A 43 9.65 23.19 9.80
C TYR A 43 10.59 22.13 9.23
N LYS A 44 11.83 22.03 9.74
CA LYS A 44 12.72 20.91 9.40
C LYS A 44 12.15 19.58 9.85
N SER A 45 11.68 19.48 11.10
CA SER A 45 11.04 18.27 11.62
C SER A 45 9.76 17.93 10.84
N LEU A 46 8.95 18.92 10.50
CA LEU A 46 7.74 18.74 9.69
C LEU A 46 8.07 18.20 8.30
N ARG A 47 9.09 18.76 7.63
CA ARG A 47 9.56 18.24 6.33
C ARG A 47 10.08 16.81 6.44
N GLY A 48 10.80 16.50 7.53
CA GLY A 48 11.24 15.15 7.84
C GLY A 48 10.07 14.17 7.98
N ALA A 49 9.08 14.51 8.80
CA ALA A 49 7.87 13.72 9.00
C ALA A 49 7.11 13.49 7.67
N LEU A 50 6.95 14.53 6.85
CA LEU A 50 6.33 14.41 5.52
C LEU A 50 7.12 13.52 4.56
N SER A 51 8.45 13.59 4.60
CA SER A 51 9.29 12.72 3.76
C SER A 51 9.17 11.25 4.17
N GLN A 52 9.14 10.98 5.48
CA GLN A 52 8.93 9.63 6.00
C GLN A 52 7.53 9.10 5.66
N ALA A 53 6.51 9.95 5.80
CA ALA A 53 5.15 9.63 5.40
C ALA A 53 5.06 9.23 3.92
N LYS A 54 5.64 10.03 3.03
CA LYS A 54 5.67 9.74 1.59
C LYS A 54 6.39 8.43 1.27
N ALA A 55 7.55 8.20 1.87
CA ALA A 55 8.31 6.97 1.66
C ALA A 55 7.49 5.75 2.10
N ARG A 56 6.94 5.78 3.31
CA ARG A 56 6.18 4.66 3.85
C ARG A 56 4.91 4.37 3.06
N THR A 57 4.09 5.39 2.81
CA THR A 57 2.86 5.23 2.03
C THR A 57 3.16 4.79 0.59
N GLY A 58 4.25 5.26 -0.01
CA GLY A 58 4.69 4.84 -1.35
C GLY A 58 5.09 3.36 -1.41
N GLU A 59 5.82 2.86 -0.41
CA GLU A 59 6.15 1.44 -0.30
C GLU A 59 4.90 0.57 -0.18
N ASP A 60 3.96 0.97 0.69
CA ASP A 60 2.75 0.19 0.94
C ASP A 60 1.81 0.20 -0.28
N LEU A 61 1.70 1.31 -1.01
CA LEU A 61 1.02 1.40 -2.30
C LEU A 61 1.67 0.52 -3.38
N THR A 62 3.00 0.43 -3.38
CA THR A 62 3.74 -0.40 -4.34
C THR A 62 3.45 -1.88 -4.08
N LYS A 63 3.53 -2.33 -2.83
CA LYS A 63 3.16 -3.70 -2.44
C LYS A 63 1.72 -4.02 -2.80
N TYR A 64 0.81 -3.08 -2.54
CA TYR A 64 -0.59 -3.24 -2.90
C TYR A 64 -0.78 -3.42 -4.41
N ARG A 65 -0.15 -2.56 -5.23
CA ARG A 65 -0.19 -2.67 -6.69
C ARG A 65 0.32 -4.03 -7.16
N ASP A 66 1.42 -4.51 -6.59
CA ASP A 66 2.04 -5.76 -7.00
C ASP A 66 1.15 -6.97 -6.65
N LEU A 67 0.55 -6.99 -5.45
CA LEU A 67 -0.44 -8.02 -5.07
C LEU A 67 -1.70 -7.98 -5.93
N ALA A 68 -2.22 -6.79 -6.23
CA ALA A 68 -3.39 -6.64 -7.10
C ALA A 68 -3.08 -7.15 -8.52
N ALA A 69 -1.90 -6.83 -9.06
CA ALA A 69 -1.46 -7.31 -10.37
C ALA A 69 -1.26 -8.83 -10.40
N GLU A 70 -0.73 -9.44 -9.32
CA GLU A 70 -0.65 -10.90 -9.20
C GLU A 70 -2.04 -11.54 -9.16
N PHE A 71 -2.96 -11.00 -8.36
CA PHE A 71 -4.33 -11.50 -8.28
C PHE A 71 -5.05 -11.46 -9.64
N GLU A 72 -4.91 -10.36 -10.39
CA GLU A 72 -5.48 -10.22 -11.73
C GLU A 72 -4.89 -11.23 -12.73
N LYS A 73 -3.59 -11.52 -12.67
CA LYS A 73 -2.95 -12.55 -13.52
C LYS A 73 -3.53 -13.93 -13.27
N HIS A 74 -3.69 -14.32 -12.00
CA HIS A 74 -4.20 -15.65 -11.65
C HIS A 74 -5.69 -15.82 -11.98
N LYS A 75 -6.48 -14.74 -11.89
CA LYS A 75 -7.88 -14.74 -12.33
C LYS A 75 -8.04 -15.09 -13.82
N ILE A 76 -7.07 -14.77 -14.67
CA ILE A 76 -7.11 -15.09 -16.11
C ILE A 76 -6.72 -16.56 -16.37
N VAL A 77 -5.88 -17.15 -15.51
CA VAL A 77 -5.42 -18.54 -15.65
C VAL A 77 -6.51 -19.54 -15.25
N GLU A 78 -7.31 -19.25 -14.21
CA GLU A 78 -8.46 -20.10 -13.84
C GLU A 78 -9.56 -20.16 -14.90
N VAL A 79 -9.57 -19.22 -15.87
CA VAL A 79 -10.55 -19.19 -16.97
C VAL A 79 -10.07 -19.98 -18.21
N LYS A 80 -8.86 -20.56 -18.18
CA LYS A 80 -8.32 -21.35 -19.30
C LYS A 80 -7.84 -22.73 -18.85
N THR A 81 -8.78 -23.64 -18.61
CA THR A 81 -8.72 -25.06 -19.03
C THR A 81 -9.99 -25.79 -18.57
N SER A 82 -11.05 -25.61 -19.34
CA SER A 82 -12.03 -26.68 -19.58
C SER A 82 -12.32 -26.63 -21.07
N SER A 83 -11.31 -26.97 -21.87
CA SER A 83 -11.58 -27.38 -23.25
C SER A 83 -12.11 -28.80 -23.14
N ASP A 84 -13.34 -28.96 -23.58
CA ASP A 84 -14.01 -30.23 -23.86
C ASP A 84 -13.02 -31.26 -24.40
N ASP A 85 -13.04 -32.42 -23.75
CA ASP A 85 -12.35 -33.64 -24.12
C ASP A 85 -13.42 -34.60 -24.65
N GLU A 86 -14.12 -34.26 -25.73
CA GLU A 86 -14.93 -35.18 -26.54
C GLU A 86 -14.97 -34.68 -28.00
N ASP A 87 -14.16 -35.31 -28.87
CA ASP A 87 -14.67 -35.95 -30.10
C ASP A 87 -13.49 -36.52 -30.92
N GLU A 88 -13.36 -37.85 -30.84
CA GLU A 88 -12.84 -38.70 -31.90
C GLU A 88 -13.60 -38.40 -33.21
N ASP A 89 -12.94 -38.29 -34.37
CA ASP A 89 -12.97 -39.36 -35.39
C ASP A 89 -12.20 -38.95 -36.68
N THR A 90 -11.21 -39.78 -37.00
CA THR A 90 -10.80 -40.34 -38.31
C THR A 90 -10.59 -39.49 -39.58
N GLU A 91 -9.49 -39.86 -40.24
CA GLU A 91 -8.98 -39.51 -41.58
C GLU A 91 -9.99 -39.59 -42.74
N GLU A 92 -9.93 -38.60 -43.64
CA GLU A 92 -9.73 -38.78 -45.10
C GLU A 92 -9.20 -37.48 -45.74
#